data_AF-A0AAD6SZK9-F1
#
_entry.id   AF-A0AAD6SZK9-F1
#
_cell.length_a   1.000
_cell.length_b   1.000
_cell.length_c   1.000
_cell.angle_alpha   90.00
_cell.angle_beta   90.00
_cell.angle_gamma   90.00
#
_symmetry.space_group_name_H-M   'P 1'
#
loop_
_entity.id
_entity.type
_entity.pdbx_description
1 polymer ?
#
loop_
_entity_poly.entity_id
_entity_poly.type
_entity_poly.pdbx_seq_one_letter_code
_entity_poly.pdbx_strand_id
1 'polypeptide(L)'
;MGGMAILEWPLCTPDGYIRHVIPIATSARHSAWCISWGEAQRQSIYSDPGYKDGFYITQPASGLSAARMSALLTYRSRDSFESRFGRRAQLNAPLAVESGPTPPASPPPPTQTPADAAVAAHNDGHRDAALGSGRPPIFSAQSYLRYQGHKFTARFDANCYIHITRKMDTHDVARGRVTLPGDDESLALARVLSTLPPRALVISVATDGLFTPGEQRELAAHIPAAELVVIESADGHDGFLLEFAQINRHVLRFLHRELPELYVGGDERGGVDVDVGAGALEVKKTSVFGEAEVDIANW
;
A
#
# COMPACT_ATOMS: atom_id res chain seq x y z
N MET A 1 -1.08 -8.44 2.25
CA MET A 1 -0.67 -9.60 1.41
C MET A 1 0.39 -10.47 2.06
N GLY A 2 1.58 -9.96 2.41
CA GLY A 2 2.62 -10.79 3.05
C GLY A 2 2.14 -11.48 4.34
N GLY A 3 1.37 -10.76 5.17
CA GLY A 3 0.74 -11.33 6.36
C GLY A 3 -0.27 -12.45 6.06
N MET A 4 -0.99 -12.41 4.94
CA MET A 4 -1.89 -13.48 4.51
C MET A 4 -1.11 -14.77 4.23
N ALA A 5 0.01 -14.64 3.52
CA ALA A 5 0.90 -15.76 3.25
C ALA A 5 1.47 -16.33 4.56
N ILE A 6 1.93 -15.49 5.49
CA ILE A 6 2.46 -15.90 6.80
C ILE A 6 1.47 -16.76 7.59
N LEU A 7 0.17 -16.46 7.51
CA LEU A 7 -0.86 -17.28 8.17
C LEU A 7 -1.07 -18.64 7.46
N GLU A 8 -0.82 -18.72 6.16
CA GLU A 8 -0.94 -19.94 5.35
C GLU A 8 0.28 -20.87 5.49
N TRP A 9 1.49 -20.32 5.70
CA TRP A 9 2.74 -21.10 5.85
C TRP A 9 2.63 -22.28 6.83
N PRO A 10 2.29 -22.06 8.12
CA PRO A 10 2.18 -23.17 9.07
C PRO A 10 1.08 -24.18 8.72
N LEU A 11 0.03 -23.77 7.98
CA LEU A 11 -1.07 -24.64 7.55
C LEU A 11 -0.72 -25.50 6.33
N CYS A 12 0.36 -25.16 5.62
CA CYS A 12 0.82 -25.81 4.40
C CYS A 12 2.14 -26.57 4.58
N THR A 13 2.66 -26.63 5.81
CA THR A 13 3.94 -27.28 6.15
C THR A 13 3.75 -28.31 7.26
N PRO A 14 4.64 -29.30 7.41
CA PRO A 14 4.58 -30.23 8.52
C PRO A 14 4.61 -29.52 9.89
N ASP A 15 3.93 -30.11 10.87
CA ASP A 15 3.87 -29.60 12.24
C ASP A 15 5.28 -29.35 12.80
N GLY A 16 5.48 -28.17 13.40
CA GLY A 16 6.75 -27.74 13.98
C GLY A 16 7.77 -27.18 12.99
N TYR A 17 7.51 -27.21 11.67
CA TYR A 17 8.40 -26.57 10.68
C TYR A 17 8.44 -25.04 10.87
N ILE A 18 7.28 -24.42 11.03
CA ILE A 18 7.16 -23.00 11.39
C ILE A 18 7.03 -22.90 12.92
N ARG A 19 8.02 -22.31 13.58
CA ARG A 19 8.03 -22.16 15.06
C ARG A 19 7.21 -20.97 15.55
N HIS A 20 7.27 -19.85 14.84
CA HIS A 20 6.63 -18.59 15.21
C HIS A 20 6.19 -17.81 13.96
N VAL A 21 5.16 -16.98 14.10
CA VAL A 21 4.67 -16.08 13.05
C VAL A 21 4.52 -14.66 13.58
N ILE A 22 4.77 -13.67 12.71
CA ILE A 22 4.59 -12.24 13.00
C ILE A 22 3.68 -11.63 11.93
N PRO A 23 2.35 -11.79 12.02
CA PRO A 23 1.42 -11.14 11.10
C PRO A 23 1.36 -9.62 11.39
N ILE A 24 1.55 -8.82 10.34
CA ILE A 24 1.56 -7.34 10.40
C ILE A 24 0.48 -6.83 9.45
N ALA A 25 -0.44 -6.00 9.96
CA ALA A 25 -1.47 -5.29 9.17
C ALA A 25 -2.13 -6.19 8.10
N THR A 26 -2.74 -7.29 8.54
CA THR A 26 -3.27 -8.35 7.66
C THR A 26 -4.48 -9.01 8.29
N SER A 27 -5.31 -9.67 7.49
CA SER A 27 -6.44 -10.46 7.98
C SER A 27 -6.29 -11.95 7.70
N ALA A 28 -7.05 -12.78 8.44
CA ALA A 28 -7.14 -14.22 8.23
C ALA A 28 -7.99 -14.62 7.02
N ARG A 29 -8.88 -13.72 6.58
CA ARG A 29 -9.73 -13.85 5.40
C ARG A 29 -9.86 -12.50 4.69
N HIS A 30 -9.97 -12.48 3.37
CA HIS A 30 -10.13 -11.23 2.63
C HIS A 30 -11.54 -10.67 2.85
N SER A 31 -11.65 -9.45 3.38
CA SER A 31 -12.94 -8.85 3.70
C SER A 31 -13.69 -8.39 2.45
N ALA A 32 -15.02 -8.29 2.54
CA ALA A 32 -15.85 -7.76 1.46
C ALA A 32 -15.43 -6.34 1.05
N TRP A 33 -14.94 -5.54 1.99
CA TRP A 33 -14.39 -4.20 1.75
C TRP A 33 -13.14 -4.25 0.85
N CYS A 34 -12.17 -5.09 1.20
CA CYS A 34 -10.94 -5.24 0.42
C CYS A 34 -11.21 -5.85 -0.96
N ILE A 35 -12.10 -6.85 -1.05
CA ILE A 35 -12.54 -7.44 -2.32
C ILE A 35 -13.17 -6.37 -3.22
N SER A 36 -14.03 -5.51 -2.66
CA SER A 36 -14.72 -4.46 -3.41
C SER A 36 -13.74 -3.40 -3.96
N TRP A 37 -12.76 -2.98 -3.16
CA TRP A 37 -11.70 -2.08 -3.63
C TRP A 37 -10.81 -2.74 -4.70
N GLY A 38 -10.45 -3.99 -4.51
CA GLY A 38 -9.69 -4.78 -5.50
C GLY A 38 -10.43 -4.87 -6.84
N GLU A 39 -11.75 -5.09 -6.80
CA GLU A 39 -12.57 -5.14 -8.01
C GLU A 39 -12.65 -3.79 -8.73
N ALA A 40 -12.88 -2.69 -8.01
CA ALA A 40 -12.91 -1.35 -8.61
C ALA A 40 -11.56 -0.99 -9.29
N GLN A 41 -10.45 -1.39 -8.67
CA GLN A 41 -9.12 -1.22 -9.24
C GLN A 41 -8.93 -2.06 -10.52
N ARG A 42 -9.38 -3.32 -10.54
CA ARG A 42 -9.32 -4.15 -11.76
C ARG A 42 -10.21 -3.63 -12.87
N GLN A 43 -11.42 -3.19 -12.56
CA GLN A 43 -12.33 -2.58 -13.54
C GLN A 43 -11.74 -1.32 -14.18
N SER A 44 -10.96 -0.55 -13.42
CA SER A 44 -10.20 0.58 -13.99
C SER A 44 -9.24 0.11 -15.10
N ILE A 45 -8.57 -1.03 -14.92
CA ILE A 45 -7.69 -1.62 -15.93
C ILE A 45 -8.50 -2.18 -17.11
N TYR A 46 -9.57 -2.92 -16.87
CA TYR A 46 -10.39 -3.52 -17.94
C TYR A 46 -11.07 -2.46 -18.82
N SER A 47 -11.38 -1.28 -18.24
CA SER A 47 -11.97 -0.17 -18.97
C SER A 47 -10.97 0.59 -19.87
N ASP A 48 -9.67 0.34 -19.72
CA ASP A 48 -8.65 0.97 -20.56
C ASP A 48 -8.65 0.32 -21.96
N PRO A 49 -8.88 1.07 -23.05
CA PRO A 49 -8.88 0.53 -24.42
C PRO A 49 -7.56 -0.15 -24.80
N GLY A 50 -6.46 0.21 -24.15
CA GLY A 50 -5.15 -0.40 -24.32
C GLY A 50 -5.03 -1.81 -23.75
N TYR A 51 -5.95 -2.25 -22.87
CA TYR A 51 -5.84 -3.54 -22.17
C TYR A 51 -5.93 -4.74 -23.13
N LYS A 52 -6.76 -4.66 -24.18
CA LYS A 52 -6.85 -5.69 -25.24
C LYS A 52 -6.95 -7.12 -24.68
N ASP A 53 -7.83 -7.33 -23.70
CA ASP A 53 -8.04 -8.62 -23.02
C ASP A 53 -6.77 -9.25 -22.40
N GLY A 54 -5.79 -8.41 -22.04
CA GLY A 54 -4.50 -8.84 -21.49
C GLY A 54 -3.43 -9.11 -22.55
N PHE A 55 -3.75 -8.99 -23.85
CA PHE A 55 -2.82 -9.16 -24.98
C PHE A 55 -2.21 -7.83 -25.46
N TYR A 56 -2.05 -6.88 -24.55
CA TYR A 56 -1.48 -5.58 -24.86
C TYR A 56 0.01 -5.68 -25.18
N ILE A 57 0.46 -4.93 -26.19
CA ILE A 57 1.90 -4.73 -26.47
C ILE A 57 2.43 -3.53 -25.68
N THR A 58 1.59 -2.51 -25.53
CA THR A 58 1.85 -1.32 -24.72
C THR A 58 0.89 -1.33 -23.54
N GLN A 59 1.42 -1.09 -22.35
CA GLN A 59 0.65 -1.12 -21.10
C GLN A 59 -0.61 -0.25 -21.12
N PRO A 60 -1.75 -0.72 -20.58
CA PRO A 60 -2.94 0.09 -20.31
C PRO A 60 -2.67 1.08 -19.16
N ALA A 61 -1.88 2.11 -19.47
CA ALA A 61 -1.29 3.00 -18.47
C ALA A 61 -2.35 3.87 -17.78
N SER A 62 -3.45 4.21 -18.44
CA SER A 62 -4.49 5.04 -17.83
C SER A 62 -5.24 4.24 -16.77
N GLY A 63 -5.67 3.03 -17.11
CA GLY A 63 -6.37 2.12 -16.20
C GLY A 63 -5.50 1.67 -15.03
N LEU A 64 -4.23 1.31 -15.29
CA LEU A 64 -3.30 0.93 -14.24
C LEU A 64 -2.92 2.10 -13.32
N SER A 65 -2.80 3.31 -13.87
CA SER A 65 -2.60 4.53 -13.07
C SER A 65 -3.80 4.81 -12.16
N ALA A 66 -5.03 4.70 -12.70
CA ALA A 66 -6.27 4.87 -11.94
C ALA A 66 -6.42 3.83 -10.83
N ALA A 67 -6.09 2.57 -11.11
CA ALA A 67 -6.03 1.50 -10.11
C ALA A 67 -5.06 1.86 -8.98
N ARG A 68 -3.85 2.34 -9.31
CA ARG A 68 -2.86 2.75 -8.31
C ARG A 68 -3.31 3.97 -7.49
N MET A 69 -3.89 4.98 -8.13
CA MET A 69 -4.41 6.16 -7.43
C MET A 69 -5.48 5.77 -6.41
N SER A 70 -6.40 4.90 -6.82
CA SER A 70 -7.46 4.38 -5.94
C SER A 70 -6.88 3.59 -4.78
N ALA A 71 -5.91 2.71 -5.04
CA ALA A 71 -5.22 1.95 -4.01
C ALA A 71 -4.49 2.85 -2.99
N LEU A 72 -3.78 3.89 -3.46
CA LEU A 72 -3.06 4.81 -2.59
C LEU A 72 -3.97 5.52 -1.58
N LEU A 73 -5.19 5.88 -2.00
CA LEU A 73 -6.17 6.50 -1.12
C LEU A 73 -6.65 5.53 -0.02
N THR A 74 -6.73 4.23 -0.32
CA THR A 74 -7.10 3.20 0.68
C THR A 74 -5.99 2.88 1.67
N TYR A 75 -4.73 3.14 1.30
CA TYR A 75 -3.59 2.85 2.18
C TYR A 75 -3.32 3.94 3.20
N ARG A 76 -3.92 5.11 3.03
CA ARG A 76 -3.69 6.29 3.88
C ARG A 76 -4.95 6.66 4.64
N SER A 77 -4.77 7.43 5.71
CA SER A 77 -5.90 8.02 6.42
C SER A 77 -6.35 9.32 5.75
N ARG A 78 -7.62 9.66 5.95
CA ARG A 78 -8.19 10.96 5.57
C ARG A 78 -7.37 12.12 6.13
N ASP A 79 -7.06 12.06 7.43
CA ASP A 79 -6.44 13.18 8.14
C ASP A 79 -4.96 13.37 7.74
N SER A 80 -4.25 12.27 7.37
CA SER A 80 -2.93 12.34 6.73
C SER A 80 -2.99 13.06 5.38
N PHE A 81 -3.98 12.76 4.54
CA PHE A 81 -4.17 13.46 3.27
C PHE A 81 -4.56 14.94 3.45
N GLU A 82 -5.48 15.24 4.37
CA GLU A 82 -5.94 16.61 4.63
C GLU A 82 -4.80 17.49 5.15
N SER A 83 -4.06 17.03 6.16
CA SER A 83 -2.93 17.78 6.74
C SER A 83 -1.83 18.04 5.71
N ARG A 84 -1.61 17.09 4.79
CA ARG A 84 -0.56 17.18 3.79
C ARG A 84 -0.90 18.11 2.63
N PHE A 85 -2.09 17.99 2.05
CA PHE A 85 -2.44 18.69 0.82
C PHE A 85 -3.39 19.86 1.03
N GLY A 86 -4.42 19.66 1.87
CA GLY A 86 -5.54 20.59 2.02
C GLY A 86 -6.11 21.04 0.67
N ARG A 87 -6.58 22.29 0.60
CA ARG A 87 -7.08 22.93 -0.63
C ARG A 87 -6.00 23.66 -1.43
N ARG A 88 -4.73 23.30 -1.30
CA ARG A 88 -3.62 23.99 -1.98
C ARG A 88 -3.70 23.73 -3.49
N ALA A 89 -3.72 24.79 -4.29
CA ALA A 89 -3.53 24.70 -5.73
C ALA A 89 -2.07 24.34 -6.02
N GLN A 90 -1.83 23.63 -7.12
CA GLN A 90 -0.48 23.43 -7.65
C GLN A 90 0.09 24.80 -8.03
N LEU A 91 1.26 25.13 -7.49
CA LEU A 91 2.01 26.31 -7.93
C LEU A 91 2.48 26.03 -9.36
N ASN A 92 1.97 26.78 -10.33
CA ASN A 92 2.56 26.84 -11.67
C ASN A 92 3.91 27.57 -11.55
N ALA A 93 4.95 26.93 -11.00
CA ALA A 93 6.30 27.42 -11.16
C ALA A 93 6.74 27.08 -12.60
N PRO A 94 7.01 28.06 -13.47
CA PRO A 94 7.67 27.75 -14.72
C PRO A 94 9.04 27.16 -14.38
N LEU A 95 9.31 25.95 -14.86
CA LEU A 95 10.69 25.44 -14.91
C LEU A 95 11.50 26.49 -15.65
N ALA A 96 12.40 27.18 -14.92
CA ALA A 96 13.36 28.09 -15.51
C ALA A 96 14.30 27.24 -16.39
N VAL A 97 13.94 27.11 -17.67
CA VAL A 97 14.86 26.67 -18.71
C VAL A 97 15.74 27.87 -19.02
N GLU A 98 17.02 27.76 -18.67
CA GLU A 98 18.04 28.72 -19.04
C GLU A 98 17.97 29.05 -20.54
N SER A 99 18.10 30.35 -20.80
CA SER A 99 18.08 31.04 -22.08
C SER A 99 18.90 30.36 -23.19
N GLY A 100 18.19 29.83 -24.19
CA GLY A 100 18.67 29.58 -25.55
C GLY A 100 17.74 30.25 -26.57
N PRO A 101 18.21 30.56 -27.80
CA PRO A 101 17.48 31.41 -28.74
C PRO A 101 16.16 30.75 -29.13
N THR A 102 15.06 31.43 -28.79
CA THR A 102 13.68 30.99 -28.98
C THR A 102 13.34 30.96 -30.49
N PRO A 103 12.70 29.91 -31.02
CA PRO A 103 12.07 29.99 -32.35
C PRO A 103 10.91 31.00 -32.31
N PRO A 104 10.53 31.61 -33.45
CA PRO A 104 9.45 32.60 -33.48
C PRO A 104 8.13 31.99 -32.97
N ALA A 105 7.44 32.76 -32.14
CA ALA A 105 6.16 32.37 -31.55
C ALA A 105 5.15 31.96 -32.63
N SER A 106 4.54 30.79 -32.47
CA SER A 106 3.36 30.42 -33.25
C SER A 106 2.23 31.41 -32.97
N PRO A 107 1.42 31.78 -33.99
CA PRO A 107 0.30 32.70 -33.82
C PRO A 107 -0.69 32.17 -32.77
N PRO A 108 -1.38 33.06 -32.03
CA PRO A 108 -2.37 32.63 -31.04
C PRO A 108 -3.47 31.80 -31.73
N PRO A 109 -3.92 30.68 -31.14
CA PRO A 109 -4.97 29.86 -31.75
C PRO A 109 -6.26 30.70 -31.89
N PRO A 110 -7.05 30.46 -32.94
CA PRO A 110 -8.31 31.17 -33.12
C PRO A 110 -9.23 30.86 -31.94
N THR A 111 -9.84 31.92 -31.40
CA THR A 111 -10.91 31.95 -30.38
C THR A 111 -11.38 30.57 -29.90
N GLN A 112 -10.98 30.16 -28.69
CA GLN A 112 -11.55 28.99 -28.02
C GLN A 112 -13.07 29.13 -27.96
N THR A 113 -13.78 28.20 -28.60
CA THR A 113 -15.23 28.15 -28.47
C THR A 113 -15.58 27.70 -27.04
N PRO A 114 -16.79 28.00 -26.53
CA PRO A 114 -17.27 27.42 -25.27
C PRO A 114 -17.20 25.88 -25.26
N ALA A 115 -17.31 25.23 -26.43
CA ALA A 115 -17.14 23.80 -26.58
C ALA A 115 -15.67 23.36 -26.36
N ASP A 116 -14.69 24.10 -26.88
CA ASP A 116 -13.26 23.80 -26.65
C ASP A 116 -12.87 23.98 -25.18
N ALA A 117 -13.42 25.02 -24.53
CA ALA A 117 -13.25 25.23 -23.09
C ALA A 117 -13.91 24.11 -22.27
N ALA A 118 -15.11 23.66 -22.67
CA ALA A 118 -15.80 22.53 -22.03
C ALA A 118 -15.03 21.20 -22.22
N VAL A 119 -14.48 20.95 -23.41
CA VAL A 119 -13.64 19.78 -23.70
C VAL A 119 -12.35 19.82 -22.88
N ALA A 120 -11.70 20.97 -22.76
CA ALA A 120 -10.49 21.13 -21.94
C ALA A 120 -10.76 20.96 -20.44
N ALA A 121 -11.91 21.44 -19.95
CA ALA A 121 -12.34 21.28 -18.57
C ALA A 121 -12.77 19.83 -18.25
N HIS A 122 -13.44 19.15 -19.19
CA HIS A 122 -13.92 17.78 -19.01
C HIS A 122 -12.81 16.73 -19.09
N ASN A 123 -11.76 17.00 -19.87
CA ASN A 123 -10.65 16.06 -20.10
C ASN A 123 -9.36 16.45 -19.35
N ASP A 124 -9.47 17.18 -18.24
CA ASP A 124 -8.31 17.72 -17.49
C ASP A 124 -7.37 16.64 -16.90
N GLY A 125 -7.82 15.38 -16.84
CA GLY A 125 -7.07 14.20 -16.43
C GLY A 125 -6.65 13.26 -17.58
N HIS A 126 -7.03 13.57 -18.83
CA HIS A 126 -6.68 12.77 -20.00
C HIS A 126 -5.36 13.27 -20.61
N ARG A 127 -4.39 12.37 -20.86
CA ARG A 127 -3.04 12.74 -21.34
C ARG A 127 -3.04 13.44 -22.70
N ASP A 128 -4.03 13.14 -23.54
CA ASP A 128 -4.10 13.61 -24.94
C ASP A 128 -5.01 14.84 -25.12
N ALA A 129 -5.54 15.42 -24.02
CA ALA A 129 -6.35 16.63 -24.10
C ALA A 129 -5.50 17.84 -24.52
N ALA A 130 -5.88 18.50 -25.61
CA ALA A 130 -5.20 19.67 -26.15
C ALA A 130 -5.04 20.79 -25.10
N LEU A 131 -3.85 21.40 -25.06
CA LEU A 131 -3.48 22.50 -24.15
C LEU A 131 -4.23 23.80 -24.53
N GLY A 132 -5.46 23.95 -24.06
CA GLY A 132 -6.26 25.18 -24.16
C GLY A 132 -6.13 26.07 -22.92
N SER A 133 -6.27 27.39 -23.10
CA SER A 133 -6.27 28.39 -22.01
C SER A 133 -7.62 28.40 -21.28
N GLY A 134 -7.78 27.55 -20.28
CA GLY A 134 -9.00 27.54 -19.46
C GLY A 134 -9.13 26.37 -18.49
N ARG A 135 -8.03 25.65 -18.21
CA ARG A 135 -8.09 24.52 -17.27
C ARG A 135 -8.46 25.00 -15.86
N PRO A 136 -9.34 24.29 -15.15
CA PRO A 136 -9.55 24.55 -13.74
C PRO A 136 -8.21 24.40 -12.98
N PRO A 137 -8.02 25.14 -11.88
CA PRO A 137 -6.81 25.01 -11.08
C PRO A 137 -6.70 23.58 -10.54
N ILE A 138 -5.57 22.92 -10.83
CA ILE A 138 -5.27 21.58 -10.33
C ILE A 138 -4.83 21.69 -8.87
N PHE A 139 -5.41 20.89 -7.99
CA PHE A 139 -4.99 20.81 -6.59
C PHE A 139 -3.72 19.97 -6.45
N SER A 140 -2.88 20.29 -5.47
CA SER A 140 -1.65 19.53 -5.18
C SER A 140 -1.92 18.04 -4.97
N ALA A 141 -3.04 17.69 -4.32
CA ALA A 141 -3.50 16.30 -4.15
C ALA A 141 -3.75 15.59 -5.48
N GLN A 142 -4.32 16.27 -6.48
CA GLN A 142 -4.56 15.68 -7.82
C GLN A 142 -3.24 15.45 -8.56
N SER A 143 -2.34 16.43 -8.53
CA SER A 143 -1.00 16.29 -9.14
C SER A 143 -0.22 15.14 -8.50
N TYR A 144 -0.26 15.06 -7.17
CA TYR A 144 0.36 13.98 -6.40
C TYR A 144 -0.16 12.60 -6.79
N LEU A 145 -1.48 12.41 -6.86
CA LEU A 145 -2.08 11.14 -7.28
C LEU A 145 -1.65 10.77 -8.71
N ARG A 146 -1.69 11.73 -9.64
CA ARG A 146 -1.26 11.52 -11.04
C ARG A 146 0.21 11.11 -11.11
N TYR A 147 1.09 11.79 -10.38
CA TYR A 147 2.51 11.45 -10.30
C TYR A 147 2.71 10.01 -9.78
N GLN A 148 2.05 9.65 -8.68
CA GLN A 148 2.15 8.31 -8.09
C GLN A 148 1.63 7.21 -9.03
N GLY A 149 0.53 7.49 -9.74
CA GLY A 149 0.00 6.61 -10.77
C GLY A 149 1.00 6.40 -11.91
N HIS A 150 1.54 7.49 -12.48
CA HIS A 150 2.55 7.40 -13.55
C HIS A 150 3.81 6.67 -13.12
N LYS A 151 4.37 7.00 -11.95
CA LYS A 151 5.55 6.33 -11.39
C LYS A 151 5.33 4.82 -11.24
N PHE A 152 4.13 4.40 -10.88
CA PHE A 152 3.79 2.97 -10.76
C PHE A 152 3.69 2.27 -12.11
N THR A 153 3.06 2.89 -13.11
CA THR A 153 2.91 2.28 -14.45
C THR A 153 4.23 1.97 -15.14
N ALA A 154 5.31 2.68 -14.79
CA ALA A 154 6.64 2.45 -15.34
C ALA A 154 7.33 1.18 -14.80
N ARG A 155 6.84 0.61 -13.70
CA ARG A 155 7.54 -0.45 -12.94
C ARG A 155 6.67 -1.65 -12.55
N PHE A 156 5.42 -1.67 -12.99
CA PHE A 156 4.49 -2.74 -12.64
C PHE A 156 3.60 -3.08 -13.83
N ASP A 157 3.31 -4.36 -14.01
CA ASP A 157 2.53 -4.89 -15.13
C ASP A 157 1.03 -5.01 -14.79
N ALA A 158 0.15 -4.69 -15.73
CA ALA A 158 -1.30 -4.70 -15.51
C ALA A 158 -1.86 -6.11 -15.30
N ASN A 159 -1.42 -7.11 -16.09
CA ASN A 159 -1.81 -8.50 -15.90
C ASN A 159 -1.35 -9.01 -14.54
N CYS A 160 -0.11 -8.74 -14.14
CA CYS A 160 0.39 -9.06 -12.79
C CYS A 160 -0.49 -8.46 -11.69
N TYR A 161 -0.91 -7.19 -11.84
CA TYR A 161 -1.78 -6.52 -10.88
C TYR A 161 -3.13 -7.24 -10.73
N ILE A 162 -3.76 -7.58 -11.86
CA ILE A 162 -5.02 -8.33 -11.89
C ILE A 162 -4.86 -9.69 -11.20
N HIS A 163 -3.80 -10.43 -11.51
CA HIS A 163 -3.58 -11.77 -10.95
C HIS A 163 -3.32 -11.74 -9.43
N ILE A 164 -2.50 -10.79 -8.97
CA ILE A 164 -2.18 -10.66 -7.55
C ILE A 164 -3.42 -10.26 -6.75
N THR A 165 -4.20 -9.27 -7.21
CA THR A 165 -5.41 -8.85 -6.51
C THR A 165 -6.49 -9.94 -6.51
N ARG A 166 -6.67 -10.67 -7.62
CA ARG A 166 -7.54 -11.86 -7.64
C ARG A 166 -7.07 -12.95 -6.68
N LYS A 167 -5.75 -13.15 -6.55
CA LYS A 167 -5.22 -14.12 -5.59
C LYS A 167 -5.54 -13.72 -4.15
N MET A 168 -5.45 -12.44 -3.83
CA MET A 168 -5.86 -11.92 -2.52
C MET A 168 -7.35 -12.16 -2.24
N ASP A 169 -8.23 -12.03 -3.23
CA ASP A 169 -9.67 -12.34 -3.08
C ASP A 169 -9.95 -13.79 -2.69
N THR A 170 -9.05 -14.70 -3.06
CA THR A 170 -9.15 -16.09 -2.63
C THR A 170 -8.63 -16.34 -1.23
N HIS A 171 -8.10 -15.36 -0.50
CA HIS A 171 -7.51 -15.60 0.82
C HIS A 171 -8.59 -15.87 1.87
N ASP A 172 -8.54 -17.06 2.45
CA ASP A 172 -9.35 -17.49 3.59
C ASP A 172 -8.67 -18.71 4.21
N VAL A 173 -8.08 -18.54 5.40
CA VAL A 173 -7.39 -19.63 6.10
C VAL A 173 -8.35 -20.73 6.57
N ALA A 174 -9.64 -20.44 6.75
CA ALA A 174 -10.61 -21.45 7.18
C ALA A 174 -11.10 -22.34 6.02
N ARG A 175 -11.02 -21.85 4.78
CA ARG A 175 -11.61 -22.52 3.62
C ARG A 175 -11.04 -23.92 3.40
N GLY A 176 -11.94 -24.91 3.39
CA GLY A 176 -11.59 -26.32 3.12
C GLY A 176 -10.75 -26.97 4.22
N ARG A 177 -10.69 -26.38 5.42
CA ARG A 177 -9.96 -26.90 6.58
C ARG A 177 -10.91 -27.40 7.66
N VAL A 178 -10.36 -27.77 8.82
CA VAL A 178 -11.07 -28.43 9.92
C VAL A 178 -12.29 -27.60 10.34
N THR A 179 -13.48 -28.12 10.06
CA THR A 179 -14.77 -27.61 10.54
C THR A 179 -15.51 -28.74 11.26
N LEU A 180 -16.17 -28.43 12.37
CA LEU A 180 -17.11 -29.35 13.00
C LEU A 180 -18.53 -29.14 12.45
N PRO A 181 -19.41 -30.16 12.50
CA PRO A 181 -20.82 -29.98 12.19
C PRO A 181 -21.43 -28.86 13.04
N GLY A 182 -21.97 -27.83 12.38
CA GLY A 182 -22.60 -26.68 13.05
C GLY A 182 -21.66 -25.50 13.33
N ASP A 183 -20.38 -25.57 12.96
CA ASP A 183 -19.51 -24.39 12.99
C ASP A 183 -20.05 -23.33 12.00
N ASP A 184 -20.23 -22.10 12.46
CA ASP A 184 -20.35 -20.95 11.57
C ASP A 184 -18.95 -20.50 11.07
N GLU A 185 -18.91 -19.52 10.17
CA GLU A 185 -17.65 -19.02 9.61
C GLU A 185 -16.68 -18.48 10.67
N SER A 186 -17.19 -17.96 11.78
CA SER A 186 -16.35 -17.40 12.86
C SER A 186 -15.75 -18.50 13.73
N LEU A 187 -16.54 -19.53 14.06
CA LEU A 187 -16.06 -20.71 14.80
C LEU A 187 -15.05 -21.51 13.98
N ALA A 188 -15.30 -21.70 12.68
CA ALA A 188 -14.37 -22.35 11.77
C ALA A 188 -13.02 -21.59 11.74
N LEU A 189 -13.07 -20.26 11.63
CA LEU A 189 -11.88 -19.42 11.64
C LEU A 189 -11.11 -19.52 12.97
N ALA A 190 -11.81 -19.36 14.10
CA ALA A 190 -11.24 -19.48 15.44
C ALA A 190 -10.52 -20.83 15.63
N ARG A 191 -11.13 -21.92 15.15
CA ARG A 191 -10.57 -23.26 15.22
C ARG A 191 -9.27 -23.37 14.43
N VAL A 192 -9.23 -22.89 13.19
CA VAL A 192 -8.00 -22.92 12.39
C VAL A 192 -6.91 -22.03 12.99
N LEU A 193 -7.26 -20.84 13.48
CA LEU A 193 -6.28 -19.97 14.15
C LEU A 193 -5.70 -20.62 15.42
N SER A 194 -6.48 -21.44 16.12
CA SER A 194 -6.02 -22.17 17.31
C SER A 194 -4.97 -23.26 17.02
N THR A 195 -4.84 -23.68 15.76
CA THR A 195 -3.80 -24.64 15.33
C THR A 195 -2.51 -23.96 14.86
N LEU A 196 -2.48 -22.62 14.77
CA LEU A 196 -1.27 -21.90 14.39
C LEU A 196 -0.20 -22.00 15.49
N PRO A 197 1.10 -21.82 15.13
CA PRO A 197 2.17 -21.84 16.11
C PRO A 197 1.91 -20.86 17.26
N PRO A 198 2.08 -21.29 18.53
CA PRO A 198 1.79 -20.45 19.67
C PRO A 198 2.76 -19.27 19.74
N ARG A 199 2.41 -18.27 20.57
CA ARG A 199 3.26 -17.09 20.83
C ARG A 199 3.56 -16.33 19.55
N ALA A 200 2.54 -16.06 18.73
CA ALA A 200 2.66 -15.13 17.61
C ALA A 200 2.77 -13.67 18.10
N LEU A 201 3.48 -12.81 17.36
CA LEU A 201 3.43 -11.37 17.54
C LEU A 201 2.54 -10.75 16.47
N VAL A 202 1.33 -10.35 16.83
CA VAL A 202 0.40 -9.66 15.94
C VAL A 202 0.66 -8.16 16.04
N ILE A 203 0.95 -7.53 14.91
CA ILE A 203 1.21 -6.08 14.82
C ILE A 203 0.05 -5.41 14.06
N SER A 204 -0.65 -4.53 14.75
CA SER A 204 -1.72 -3.69 14.21
C SER A 204 -1.24 -2.26 14.01
N VAL A 205 -1.86 -1.52 13.08
CA VAL A 205 -1.69 -0.07 12.94
C VAL A 205 -3.00 0.61 13.34
N ALA A 206 -2.94 1.59 14.24
CA ALA A 206 -4.11 2.17 14.89
C ALA A 206 -5.15 2.75 13.91
N THR A 207 -4.69 3.35 12.81
CA THR A 207 -5.52 4.04 11.82
C THR A 207 -5.76 3.25 10.53
N ASP A 208 -5.39 1.97 10.49
CA ASP A 208 -5.56 1.14 9.28
C ASP A 208 -7.05 0.92 8.95
N GLY A 209 -7.45 1.40 7.77
CA GLY A 209 -8.81 1.27 7.24
C GLY A 209 -8.97 0.14 6.23
N LEU A 210 -7.90 -0.59 5.89
CA LEU A 210 -7.93 -1.73 4.97
C LEU A 210 -7.87 -3.05 5.75
N PHE A 211 -6.94 -3.16 6.70
CA PHE A 211 -6.84 -4.27 7.65
C PHE A 211 -6.99 -3.71 9.05
N THR A 212 -8.20 -3.79 9.58
CA THR A 212 -8.61 -3.01 10.76
C THR A 212 -8.02 -3.56 12.06
N PRO A 213 -7.86 -2.72 13.11
CA PRO A 213 -7.48 -3.20 14.44
C PRO A 213 -8.42 -4.29 15.01
N GLY A 214 -9.67 -4.38 14.53
CA GLY A 214 -10.61 -5.43 14.89
C GLY A 214 -10.16 -6.81 14.41
N GLU A 215 -9.73 -6.91 13.16
CA GLU A 215 -9.20 -8.16 12.56
C GLU A 215 -7.92 -8.60 13.26
N GLN A 216 -7.12 -7.65 13.76
CA GLN A 216 -5.83 -7.95 14.39
C GLN A 216 -6.05 -8.48 15.81
N ARG A 217 -7.08 -7.96 16.48
CA ARG A 217 -7.60 -8.51 17.73
C ARG A 217 -8.18 -9.91 17.53
N GLU A 218 -8.89 -10.17 16.44
CA GLU A 218 -9.41 -11.51 16.12
C GLU A 218 -8.28 -12.54 15.95
N LEU A 219 -7.19 -12.17 15.25
CA LEU A 219 -5.99 -13.00 15.16
C LEU A 219 -5.40 -13.30 16.54
N ALA A 220 -5.13 -12.26 17.33
CA ALA A 220 -4.48 -12.41 18.64
C ALA A 220 -5.35 -13.17 19.65
N ALA A 221 -6.68 -13.08 19.53
CA ALA A 221 -7.60 -13.77 20.42
C ALA A 221 -7.63 -15.30 20.21
N HIS A 222 -7.39 -15.76 18.97
CA HIS A 222 -7.54 -17.17 18.62
C HIS A 222 -6.22 -17.90 18.38
N ILE A 223 -5.12 -17.19 18.15
CA ILE A 223 -3.78 -17.80 18.10
C ILE A 223 -3.29 -18.06 19.55
N PRO A 224 -2.86 -19.27 19.90
CA PRO A 224 -2.50 -19.59 21.29
C PRO A 224 -1.37 -18.71 21.83
N ALA A 225 -1.57 -18.08 22.98
CA ALA A 225 -0.60 -17.22 23.65
C ALA A 225 -0.02 -16.08 22.77
N ALA A 226 -0.78 -15.60 21.79
CA ALA A 226 -0.35 -14.49 20.95
C ALA A 226 -0.28 -13.15 21.71
N GLU A 227 0.66 -12.31 21.31
CA GLU A 227 0.84 -10.94 21.77
C GLU A 227 0.31 -9.99 20.69
N LEU A 228 -0.54 -9.02 21.08
CA LEU A 228 -0.98 -7.95 20.19
C LEU A 228 -0.26 -6.65 20.54
N VAL A 229 0.37 -6.04 19.54
CA VAL A 229 0.93 -4.69 19.62
C VAL A 229 0.20 -3.79 18.62
N VAL A 230 -0.17 -2.60 19.08
CA VAL A 230 -0.74 -1.55 18.22
C VAL A 230 0.31 -0.47 18.01
N ILE A 231 0.62 -0.19 16.75
CA ILE A 231 1.52 0.88 16.32
C ILE A 231 0.69 2.14 16.10
N GLU A 232 1.10 3.22 16.78
CA GLU A 232 0.52 4.54 16.58
C GLU A 232 1.08 5.14 15.29
N SER A 233 0.20 5.35 14.31
CA SER A 233 0.54 6.01 13.05
C SER A 233 -0.67 6.77 12.53
N ALA A 234 -0.46 7.95 11.96
CA ALA A 234 -1.50 8.72 11.28
C ALA A 234 -1.68 8.28 9.82
N ASP A 235 -0.81 7.43 9.29
CA ASP A 235 -0.71 7.15 7.85
C ASP A 235 -1.56 5.97 7.36
N GLY A 236 -2.50 5.47 8.16
CA GLY A 236 -3.34 4.34 7.76
C GLY A 236 -2.53 3.05 7.58
N HIS A 237 -2.90 2.24 6.60
CA HIS A 237 -2.20 0.99 6.28
C HIS A 237 -0.71 1.21 6.03
N ASP A 238 -0.32 2.27 5.32
CA ASP A 238 1.10 2.58 5.04
C ASP A 238 1.95 2.80 6.32
N GLY A 239 1.32 2.95 7.49
CA GLY A 239 2.01 3.02 8.77
C GLY A 239 2.98 1.85 9.00
N PHE A 240 2.72 0.64 8.48
CA PHE A 240 3.67 -0.46 8.63
C PHE A 240 4.99 -0.27 7.84
N LEU A 241 5.00 0.59 6.81
CA LEU A 241 6.19 0.95 6.04
C LEU A 241 6.91 2.18 6.61
N LEU A 242 6.18 3.04 7.31
CA LEU A 242 6.66 4.33 7.79
C LEU A 242 7.18 4.26 9.24
N GLU A 243 6.52 3.49 10.10
CA GLU A 243 6.85 3.36 11.52
C GLU A 243 7.93 2.31 11.81
N PHE A 244 8.97 2.29 10.97
CA PHE A 244 10.03 1.27 11.00
C PHE A 244 10.67 1.12 12.38
N ALA A 245 10.94 2.23 13.07
CA ALA A 245 11.58 2.21 14.39
C ALA A 245 10.69 1.59 15.48
N GLN A 246 9.37 1.81 15.43
CA GLN A 246 8.43 1.21 16.38
C GLN A 246 8.34 -0.30 16.12
N ILE A 247 8.10 -0.68 14.86
CA ILE A 247 7.93 -2.08 14.44
C ILE A 247 9.20 -2.88 14.73
N ASN A 248 10.37 -2.37 14.33
CA ASN A 248 11.65 -3.06 14.52
C ASN A 248 11.95 -3.33 16.00
N ARG A 249 11.59 -2.39 16.89
CA ARG A 249 11.75 -2.56 18.34
C ARG A 249 10.94 -3.75 18.86
N HIS A 250 9.67 -3.87 18.44
CA HIS A 250 8.80 -4.96 18.86
C HIS A 250 9.25 -6.30 18.25
N VAL A 251 9.61 -6.32 16.97
CA VAL A 251 10.11 -7.52 16.28
C VAL A 251 11.41 -8.01 16.90
N LEU A 252 12.40 -7.13 17.13
CA LEU A 252 13.67 -7.54 17.75
C LEU A 252 13.45 -8.06 19.17
N ARG A 253 12.64 -7.38 19.99
CA ARG A 253 12.30 -7.88 21.34
C ARG A 253 11.71 -9.29 21.29
N PHE A 254 10.78 -9.52 20.37
CA PHE A 254 10.17 -10.82 20.16
C PHE A 254 11.20 -11.88 19.75
N LEU A 255 12.04 -11.57 18.76
CA LEU A 255 13.05 -12.50 18.26
C LEU A 255 14.08 -12.87 19.34
N HIS A 256 14.53 -11.92 20.16
CA HIS A 256 15.45 -12.21 21.28
C HIS A 256 14.79 -13.08 22.36
N ARG A 257 13.48 -12.93 22.58
CA ARG A 257 12.72 -13.70 23.57
C ARG A 257 12.43 -15.13 23.10
N GLU A 258 12.02 -15.29 21.85
CA GLU A 258 11.56 -16.57 21.30
C GLU A 258 12.69 -17.40 20.67
N LEU A 259 13.76 -16.75 20.20
CA LEU A 259 14.88 -17.38 19.49
C LEU A 259 16.24 -16.96 20.08
N PRO A 260 16.45 -17.06 21.41
CA PRO A 260 17.69 -16.62 22.05
C PRO A 260 18.93 -17.30 21.45
N GLU A 261 18.84 -18.54 21.01
CA GLU A 261 19.93 -19.29 20.39
C GLU A 261 20.48 -18.63 19.11
N LEU A 262 19.66 -17.84 18.41
CA LEU A 262 20.05 -17.11 17.20
C LEU A 262 20.52 -15.69 17.48
N TYR A 263 20.11 -15.11 18.62
CA TYR A 263 20.29 -13.68 18.91
C TYR A 263 21.13 -13.37 20.16
N VAL A 264 21.51 -14.36 20.97
CA VAL A 264 22.30 -14.17 22.22
C VAL A 264 23.83 -14.30 22.02
N GLY A 265 24.31 -14.57 20.80
CA GLY A 265 25.75 -14.75 20.50
C GLY A 265 26.47 -13.57 19.83
N GLY A 266 25.83 -12.40 19.70
CA GLY A 266 26.36 -11.27 18.93
C GLY A 266 27.38 -10.37 19.66
N ASP A 267 27.46 -10.45 20.99
CA ASP A 267 28.20 -9.46 21.78
C ASP A 267 29.72 -9.67 21.79
N GLU A 268 30.23 -10.82 21.32
CA GLU A 268 31.68 -11.05 21.15
C GLU A 268 32.20 -10.70 19.74
N ARG A 269 31.33 -10.32 18.80
CA ARG A 269 31.72 -9.75 17.49
C ARG A 269 31.27 -8.31 17.39
N GLY A 270 31.80 -7.48 18.28
CA GLY A 270 31.61 -6.02 18.26
C GLY A 270 30.19 -5.65 18.66
N GLY A 271 30.00 -5.43 19.96
CA GLY A 271 28.78 -4.84 20.49
C GLY A 271 28.36 -3.64 19.64
N VAL A 272 27.23 -3.80 18.95
CA VAL A 272 26.39 -2.64 18.68
C VAL A 272 25.64 -2.46 19.99
N ASP A 273 26.23 -1.66 20.89
CA ASP A 273 25.42 -0.86 21.78
C ASP A 273 24.36 -0.23 20.87
N VAL A 274 23.12 -0.73 20.93
CA VAL A 274 21.98 0.07 20.48
C VAL A 274 21.73 1.07 21.59
N ASP A 275 22.73 1.92 21.79
CA ASP A 275 22.50 3.27 22.24
C ASP A 275 21.47 3.82 21.26
N VAL A 276 20.26 4.10 21.75
CA VAL A 276 19.30 4.92 21.02
C VAL A 276 19.77 6.38 21.07
N GLY A 277 21.08 6.57 20.85
CA GLY A 277 21.72 7.82 20.54
C GLY A 277 21.38 8.15 19.09
N ALA A 278 21.05 9.41 18.86
CA ALA A 278 20.74 9.97 17.55
C ALA A 278 21.97 9.99 16.62
N GLY A 279 22.54 8.82 16.35
CA GLY A 279 23.64 8.57 15.42
C GLY A 279 23.11 7.81 14.21
N ALA A 280 23.11 8.47 13.06
CA ALA A 280 22.54 8.02 11.80
C ALA A 280 23.01 6.60 11.37
N LEU A 281 22.21 5.57 11.67
CA LEU A 281 21.93 4.58 10.64
C LEU A 281 21.21 5.36 9.55
N GLU A 282 21.93 5.69 8.47
CA GLU A 282 21.34 6.28 7.29
C GLU A 282 20.37 5.25 6.71
N VAL A 283 19.13 5.27 7.19
CA VAL A 283 18.01 4.53 6.62
C VAL A 283 17.87 5.07 5.20
N LYS A 284 18.46 4.37 4.23
CA LYS A 284 18.09 4.56 2.83
C LYS A 284 16.62 4.19 2.74
N LYS A 285 15.76 5.20 2.82
CA LYS A 285 14.30 5.15 2.67
C LYS A 285 13.88 4.80 1.22
N THR A 286 14.67 3.99 0.53
CA THR A 286 14.34 3.42 -0.78
C THR A 286 13.62 2.10 -0.57
N SER A 287 12.42 2.16 0.02
CA SER A 287 11.52 1.01 0.04
C SER A 287 10.81 0.93 -1.30
N VAL A 288 10.92 -0.23 -1.95
CA VAL A 288 10.32 -0.51 -3.28
C VAL A 288 8.79 -0.35 -3.24
N PHE A 289 8.14 -0.47 -2.08
CA PHE A 289 6.67 -0.40 -1.97
C PHE A 289 6.16 0.86 -1.26
N GLY A 290 7.02 1.55 -0.52
CA GLY A 290 6.72 2.83 0.12
C GLY A 290 8.00 3.62 0.33
N GLU A 291 8.50 4.27 -0.73
CA GLU A 291 9.45 5.36 -0.53
C GLU A 291 8.74 6.39 0.34
N ALA A 292 9.10 6.42 1.62
CA ALA A 292 8.65 7.44 2.54
C ALA A 292 9.11 8.78 1.96
N GLU A 293 8.15 9.56 1.50
CA GLU A 293 8.34 10.78 0.73
C GLU A 293 8.92 11.86 1.64
N VAL A 294 10.25 11.97 1.65
CA VAL A 294 10.95 13.05 2.35
C VAL A 294 11.02 14.32 1.49
N ASP A 295 10.89 14.23 0.17
CA ASP A 295 11.24 15.35 -0.75
C ASP A 295 10.07 16.03 -1.50
N ILE A 296 8.81 15.85 -1.09
CA ILE A 296 7.67 16.50 -1.77
C ILE A 296 7.23 17.80 -1.07
N ALA A 297 7.84 18.17 0.07
CA ALA A 297 7.59 19.46 0.71
C ALA A 297 8.19 20.67 -0.04
N ASN A 298 8.97 20.42 -1.11
CA ASN A 298 9.62 21.45 -1.93
C ASN A 298 9.00 21.63 -3.33
N TRP A 299 7.72 21.28 -3.52
CA TRP A 299 6.99 21.48 -4.79
C TRP A 299 5.70 22.27 -4.59
#